data_AF-A0A7K1ARZ5-F1
#
_entry.id   AF-A0A7K1ARZ5-F1
#
_cell.length_a   1.000
_cell.length_b   1.000
_cell.length_c   1.000
_cell.angle_alpha   90.00
_cell.angle_beta   90.00
_cell.angle_gamma   90.00
#
_symmetry.space_group_name_H-M   'P 1'
#
loop_
_entity.id
_entity.type
_entity.pdbx_description
1 polymer ?
#
loop_
_entity_poly.entity_id
_entity_poly.type
_entity_poly.pdbx_seq_one_letter_code
_entity_poly.pdbx_strand_id
1 'polypeptide(L)'
;MKTFDAQSVARDAALADAEFATQVGDFVSVDYDDENRVATYLFAADIAGYRGWRWCITVAKVDEDATPTVCDVVILPGPDSLLAPDHIPYMDRIQPEDITPGVIVPSILEDTRLVPGVNALAQDEDLDATEVFDLGLMRPRVLSIEGRDQASKRWYTGDRGPNTPLAQGAPKPCASCGFFIPIAGSLRSAFGVCANAIAPDDARVVSVDHGCGAHSEATL
;
A
#
# COMPACT_ATOMS: atom_id res chain seq x y z
N MET A 1 -13.61 39.85 -23.52
CA MET A 1 -12.77 40.44 -24.58
C MET A 1 -12.73 39.50 -25.79
N LYS A 2 -12.31 39.91 -26.99
CA LYS A 2 -11.91 38.92 -28.01
C LYS A 2 -10.67 38.18 -27.51
N THR A 3 -10.51 36.91 -27.87
CA THR A 3 -9.28 36.16 -27.58
C THR A 3 -8.09 36.86 -28.24
N PHE A 4 -6.96 36.92 -27.53
CA PHE A 4 -5.72 37.50 -28.03
C PHE A 4 -4.72 36.39 -28.36
N ASP A 5 -3.91 36.61 -29.40
CA ASP A 5 -2.81 35.71 -29.76
C ASP A 5 -1.49 36.27 -29.21
N ALA A 6 -0.84 35.48 -28.38
CA ALA A 6 0.48 35.73 -27.81
C ALA A 6 1.35 34.46 -27.86
N GLN A 7 1.08 33.55 -28.80
CA GLN A 7 1.82 32.29 -28.89
C GLN A 7 3.32 32.50 -29.10
N SER A 8 3.73 33.52 -29.88
CA SER A 8 5.14 33.85 -30.07
C SER A 8 5.79 34.33 -28.77
N VAL A 9 5.12 35.22 -28.03
CA VAL A 9 5.58 35.73 -26.72
C VAL A 9 5.75 34.56 -25.75
N ALA A 10 4.79 33.65 -25.73
CA ALA A 10 4.85 32.46 -24.89
C ALA A 10 6.00 31.52 -25.28
N ARG A 11 6.20 31.28 -26.57
CA ARG A 11 7.28 30.43 -27.07
C ARG A 11 8.66 31.02 -26.78
N ASP A 12 8.83 32.32 -26.97
CA ASP A 12 10.08 33.02 -26.69
C ASP A 12 10.41 32.98 -25.19
N ALA A 13 9.40 33.09 -24.32
CA ALA A 13 9.58 32.94 -22.88
C ALA A 13 10.02 31.52 -22.49
N ALA A 14 9.42 30.50 -23.08
CA ALA A 14 9.82 29.11 -22.87
C ALA A 14 11.27 28.86 -23.33
N LEU A 15 11.64 29.39 -24.50
CA LEU A 15 13.00 29.26 -25.05
C LEU A 15 14.05 30.01 -24.21
N ALA A 16 13.66 31.08 -23.53
CA ALA A 16 14.54 31.83 -22.65
C ALA A 16 14.81 31.12 -21.31
N ASP A 17 13.85 30.33 -20.81
CA ASP A 17 13.97 29.56 -19.57
C ASP A 17 14.59 28.17 -19.78
N ALA A 18 14.35 27.56 -20.95
CA ALA A 18 14.91 26.27 -21.32
C ALA A 18 16.45 26.30 -21.40
N GLU A 19 17.10 25.23 -20.96
CA GLU A 19 18.56 25.06 -21.08
C GLU A 19 18.99 24.93 -22.55
N PHE A 20 18.17 24.24 -23.35
CA PHE A 20 18.37 24.09 -24.79
C PHE A 20 17.09 24.38 -25.54
N ALA A 21 17.20 25.08 -26.68
CA ALA A 21 16.04 25.35 -27.54
C ALA A 21 15.30 24.08 -28.00
N THR A 22 16.00 22.93 -28.07
CA THR A 22 15.41 21.63 -28.41
C THR A 22 14.48 21.07 -27.33
N GLN A 23 14.44 21.67 -26.13
CA GLN A 23 13.54 21.26 -25.05
C GLN A 23 12.13 21.86 -25.17
N VAL A 24 11.95 22.86 -26.04
CA VAL A 24 10.65 23.48 -26.32
C VAL A 24 10.12 22.93 -27.64
N GLY A 25 9.22 21.95 -27.53
CA GLY A 25 8.63 21.25 -28.66
C GLY A 25 7.46 21.99 -29.30
N ASP A 26 6.60 21.21 -29.94
CA ASP A 26 5.45 21.72 -30.69
C ASP A 26 4.39 22.35 -29.77
N PHE A 27 3.63 23.29 -30.34
CA PHE A 27 2.45 23.85 -29.68
C PHE A 27 1.38 22.78 -29.50
N VAL A 28 0.79 22.73 -28.31
CA VAL A 28 -0.22 21.73 -27.92
C VAL A 28 -1.61 22.36 -27.88
N SER A 29 -1.79 23.40 -27.08
CA SER A 29 -3.08 24.08 -26.90
C SER A 29 -2.91 25.43 -26.22
N VAL A 30 -3.95 26.26 -26.33
CA VAL A 30 -4.10 27.48 -25.53
C VAL A 30 -5.43 27.39 -24.79
N ASP A 31 -5.42 27.78 -23.52
CA ASP A 31 -6.62 27.91 -22.69
C ASP A 31 -6.75 29.36 -22.21
N TYR A 32 -7.96 29.89 -22.24
CA TYR A 32 -8.26 31.28 -21.85
C TYR A 32 -9.12 31.30 -20.59
N ASP A 33 -8.90 32.32 -19.76
CA ASP A 33 -9.83 32.61 -18.67
C ASP A 33 -11.17 33.15 -19.20
N ASP A 34 -12.17 33.21 -18.31
CA ASP A 34 -13.54 33.61 -18.66
C ASP A 34 -13.64 35.03 -19.28
N GLU A 35 -12.70 35.92 -18.95
CA GLU A 35 -12.67 37.29 -19.47
C GLU A 35 -11.87 37.45 -20.78
N ASN A 36 -11.18 36.39 -21.23
CA ASN A 36 -10.19 36.40 -22.32
C ASN A 36 -9.06 37.41 -22.10
N ARG A 37 -8.61 37.56 -20.85
CA ARG A 37 -7.50 38.44 -20.43
C ARG A 37 -6.27 37.66 -20.01
N VAL A 38 -6.42 36.40 -19.65
CA VAL A 38 -5.31 35.51 -19.33
C VAL A 38 -5.37 34.30 -20.27
N ALA A 39 -4.22 33.91 -20.80
CA ALA A 39 -4.09 32.76 -21.69
C ALA A 39 -2.91 31.90 -21.26
N THR A 40 -3.13 30.60 -21.11
CA THR A 40 -2.07 29.62 -20.83
C THR A 40 -1.74 28.87 -22.11
N TYR A 41 -0.56 29.11 -22.66
CA TYR A 41 -0.05 28.43 -23.84
C TYR A 41 0.75 27.19 -23.43
N LEU A 42 0.40 26.05 -24.01
CA LEU A 42 1.06 24.78 -23.76
C LEU A 42 1.93 24.37 -24.96
N PHE A 43 3.18 23.99 -24.68
CA PHE A 43 4.09 23.37 -25.66
C PHE A 43 4.59 22.04 -25.11
N ALA A 44 4.92 21.09 -25.99
CA ALA A 44 5.55 19.84 -25.58
C ALA A 44 6.89 20.12 -24.89
N ALA A 45 7.15 19.47 -23.75
CA ALA A 45 8.43 19.56 -23.06
C ALA A 45 9.32 18.39 -23.49
N ASP A 46 10.23 18.65 -24.43
CA ASP A 46 11.19 17.68 -24.95
C ASP A 46 12.44 17.59 -24.04
N ILE A 47 12.20 17.37 -22.74
CA ILE A 47 13.22 17.30 -21.69
C ILE A 47 13.40 15.84 -21.26
N ALA A 48 14.65 15.40 -21.19
CA ALA A 48 14.97 14.04 -20.75
C ALA A 48 14.43 13.78 -19.32
N GLY A 49 13.64 12.71 -19.15
CA GLY A 49 12.99 12.36 -17.89
C GLY A 49 11.58 12.94 -17.71
N TYR A 50 11.19 13.95 -18.49
CA TYR A 50 9.89 14.63 -18.41
C TYR A 50 8.95 14.18 -19.54
N ARG A 51 8.90 12.87 -19.81
CA ARG A 51 8.03 12.32 -20.87
C ARG A 51 6.56 12.68 -20.60
N GLY A 52 5.91 13.29 -21.59
CA GLY A 52 4.50 13.68 -21.53
C GLY A 52 4.22 15.02 -20.83
N TRP A 53 5.25 15.67 -20.30
CA TRP A 53 5.12 16.98 -19.65
C TRP A 53 5.02 18.11 -20.68
N ARG A 54 4.57 19.27 -20.22
CA ARG A 54 4.32 20.44 -21.07
C ARG A 54 4.95 21.68 -20.44
N TRP A 55 5.55 22.52 -21.27
CA TRP A 55 5.78 23.91 -20.93
C TRP A 55 4.43 24.60 -20.86
N CYS A 56 4.18 25.33 -19.77
CA CYS A 56 2.96 26.08 -19.53
C CYS A 56 3.35 27.54 -19.31
N ILE A 57 2.94 28.40 -20.23
CA ILE A 57 3.27 29.82 -20.19
C ILE A 57 1.99 30.60 -20.07
N THR A 58 1.82 31.24 -18.92
CA THR A 58 0.66 32.08 -18.65
C THR A 58 0.98 33.50 -19.08
N VAL A 59 0.14 34.07 -19.94
CA VAL A 59 0.27 35.43 -20.46
C VAL A 59 -0.99 36.21 -20.10
N ALA A 60 -0.82 37.44 -19.63
CA ALA A 60 -1.92 38.35 -19.35
C ALA A 60 -1.94 39.54 -20.32
N LYS A 61 -3.13 39.98 -20.71
CA LYS A 61 -3.39 41.18 -21.49
C LYS A 61 -4.48 42.01 -20.81
N VAL A 62 -4.10 43.17 -20.27
CA VAL A 62 -4.93 43.98 -19.37
C VAL A 62 -6.13 44.63 -20.09
N ASP A 63 -5.94 45.06 -21.33
CA ASP A 63 -6.98 45.61 -22.22
C ASP A 63 -6.67 45.29 -23.70
N GLU A 64 -7.52 45.74 -24.63
CA GLU A 64 -7.39 45.38 -26.06
C GLU A 64 -6.12 45.95 -26.71
N ASP A 65 -5.62 47.09 -26.25
CA ASP A 65 -4.49 47.80 -26.84
C ASP A 65 -3.15 47.54 -26.11
N ALA A 66 -3.21 46.98 -24.90
CA ALA A 66 -2.04 46.64 -24.09
C ALA A 66 -1.19 45.54 -24.72
N THR A 67 0.12 45.63 -24.58
CA THR A 67 1.04 44.55 -24.93
C THR A 67 0.87 43.38 -23.95
N PRO A 68 0.68 42.13 -24.42
CA PRO A 68 0.63 40.97 -23.54
C PRO A 68 1.94 40.79 -22.76
N THR A 69 1.85 40.43 -21.48
CA THR A 69 3.01 40.19 -20.61
C THR A 69 2.98 38.78 -20.04
N VAL A 70 4.15 38.14 -19.93
CA VAL A 70 4.30 36.81 -19.34
C VAL A 70 4.15 36.92 -17.82
N CYS A 71 3.28 36.08 -17.25
CA CYS A 71 3.06 35.98 -15.82
C CYS A 71 3.93 34.90 -15.18
N ASP A 72 4.02 33.73 -15.81
CA ASP A 72 4.80 32.60 -15.31
C ASP A 72 5.22 31.67 -16.46
N VAL A 73 6.33 30.97 -16.26
CA VAL A 73 6.88 29.95 -17.16
C VAL A 73 7.20 28.74 -16.30
N VAL A 74 6.41 27.68 -16.45
CA VAL A 74 6.55 26.46 -15.65
C VAL A 74 6.45 25.23 -16.54
N ILE A 75 6.87 24.08 -16.01
CA ILE A 75 6.66 22.78 -16.65
C ILE A 75 5.69 22.00 -15.78
N LEU A 76 4.57 21.57 -16.35
CA LEU A 76 3.54 20.79 -15.64
C LEU A 76 3.31 19.45 -16.33
N PRO A 77 2.87 18.43 -15.56
CA PRO A 77 2.55 17.14 -16.14
C PRO A 77 1.34 17.22 -17.06
N GLY A 78 1.45 16.62 -18.24
CA GLY A 78 0.33 16.38 -19.15
C GLY A 78 -0.39 15.07 -18.83
N PRO A 79 -1.44 14.73 -19.60
CA PRO A 79 -2.21 13.50 -19.42
C PRO A 79 -1.37 12.21 -19.56
N ASP A 80 -0.31 12.28 -20.36
CA ASP A 80 0.60 11.15 -20.63
C ASP A 80 1.89 11.23 -19.81
N SER A 81 1.95 12.11 -18.81
CA SER A 81 3.13 12.28 -17.97
C SER A 81 3.37 11.09 -17.06
N LEU A 82 4.64 10.67 -17.00
CA LEU A 82 5.08 9.78 -15.93
C LEU A 82 5.17 10.57 -14.62
N LEU A 83 4.29 10.26 -13.68
CA LEU A 83 4.26 10.84 -12.34
C LEU A 83 4.85 9.86 -11.31
N ALA A 84 5.40 10.42 -10.24
CA ALA A 84 5.76 9.61 -9.08
C ALA A 84 4.49 9.01 -8.44
N PRO A 85 4.59 7.79 -7.86
CA PRO A 85 3.52 7.26 -7.03
C PRO A 85 3.20 8.17 -5.84
N ASP A 86 2.01 8.02 -5.27
CA ASP A 86 1.65 8.73 -4.05
C ASP A 86 2.64 8.45 -2.92
N HIS A 87 2.95 9.50 -2.15
CA HIS A 87 3.81 9.35 -0.99
C HIS A 87 3.10 8.54 0.11
N ILE A 88 3.67 7.40 0.44
CA ILE A 88 3.23 6.56 1.56
C ILE A 88 4.02 6.95 2.81
N PRO A 89 3.40 7.25 3.97
CA PRO A 89 4.13 7.48 5.22
C PRO A 89 5.10 6.34 5.54
N TYR A 90 6.25 6.64 6.16
CA TYR A 90 7.24 5.60 6.48
C TYR A 90 6.65 4.49 7.36
N MET A 91 5.78 4.84 8.31
CA MET A 91 5.12 3.89 9.20
C MET A 91 4.30 2.83 8.44
N ASP A 92 3.70 3.21 7.31
CA ASP A 92 2.88 2.34 6.47
C ASP A 92 3.72 1.53 5.46
N ARG A 93 5.04 1.78 5.42
CA ARG A 93 6.00 1.07 4.56
C ARG A 93 6.75 -0.05 5.27
N ILE A 94 6.67 -0.15 6.59
CA ILE A 94 7.46 -1.11 7.38
C ILE A 94 7.03 -2.53 7.02
N GLN A 95 7.99 -3.34 6.57
CA GLN A 95 7.82 -4.76 6.27
C GLN A 95 8.58 -5.62 7.29
N PRO A 96 8.27 -6.93 7.40
CA PRO A 96 8.96 -7.83 8.31
C PRO A 96 10.49 -7.84 8.16
N GLU A 97 11.00 -7.70 6.94
CA GLU A 97 12.44 -7.66 6.63
C GLU A 97 13.16 -6.42 7.16
N ASP A 98 12.43 -5.33 7.44
CA ASP A 98 13.02 -4.11 8.03
C ASP A 98 13.38 -4.30 9.51
N ILE A 99 12.86 -5.36 10.15
CA ILE A 99 13.06 -5.67 11.56
C ILE A 99 14.34 -6.48 11.76
N THR A 100 15.45 -5.78 11.97
CA THR A 100 16.77 -6.38 12.21
C THR A 100 17.16 -6.35 13.70
N PRO A 101 18.20 -7.11 14.12
CA PRO A 101 18.63 -7.11 15.53
C PRO A 101 18.92 -5.71 16.05
N GLY A 102 18.24 -5.33 17.14
CA GLY A 102 18.36 -4.01 17.78
C GLY A 102 17.32 -2.98 17.33
N VAL A 103 16.54 -3.26 16.28
CA VAL A 103 15.42 -2.40 15.87
C VAL A 103 14.25 -2.57 16.82
N ILE A 104 13.70 -1.46 17.30
CA ILE A 104 12.48 -1.41 18.09
C ILE A 104 11.43 -0.70 17.26
N VAL A 105 10.34 -1.39 16.92
CA VAL A 105 9.15 -0.78 16.32
C VAL A 105 8.13 -0.55 17.43
N PRO A 106 7.87 0.71 17.82
CA PRO A 106 6.88 1.00 18.84
C PRO A 106 5.48 0.65 18.33
N SER A 107 4.69 -0.03 19.15
CA SER A 107 3.25 -0.13 18.91
C SER A 107 2.61 1.23 19.10
N ILE A 108 1.60 1.55 18.30
CA ILE A 108 0.71 2.69 18.58
C ILE A 108 -0.16 2.39 19.83
N LEU A 109 -0.57 3.43 20.56
CA LEU A 109 -1.39 3.28 21.77
C LEU A 109 -2.82 2.84 21.40
N GLU A 110 -3.35 3.42 20.32
CA GLU A 110 -4.68 3.17 19.77
C GLU A 110 -4.71 2.03 18.74
N ASP A 111 -3.83 1.03 18.89
CA ASP A 111 -3.82 -0.15 18.00
C ASP A 111 -5.08 -0.98 18.27
N THR A 112 -6.02 -1.01 17.32
CA THR A 112 -7.28 -1.73 17.48
C THR A 112 -7.09 -3.24 17.63
N ARG A 113 -5.93 -3.77 17.22
CA ARG A 113 -5.57 -5.19 17.39
C ARG A 113 -5.19 -5.54 18.82
N LEU A 114 -5.03 -4.55 19.71
CA LEU A 114 -4.61 -4.73 21.09
C LEU A 114 -5.64 -4.16 22.07
N VAL A 115 -5.86 -4.87 23.17
CA VAL A 115 -6.64 -4.40 24.33
C VAL A 115 -5.87 -4.66 25.62
N PRO A 116 -6.17 -3.94 26.72
CA PRO A 116 -5.65 -4.31 28.04
C PRO A 116 -5.97 -5.76 28.38
N GLY A 117 -5.05 -6.49 29.02
CA GLY A 117 -5.23 -7.92 29.35
C GLY A 117 -6.51 -8.21 30.14
N VAL A 118 -6.88 -7.30 31.05
CA VAL A 118 -8.13 -7.37 31.83
C VAL A 118 -9.40 -7.24 30.98
N ASN A 119 -9.28 -6.72 29.76
CA ASN A 119 -10.38 -6.50 28.82
C ASN A 119 -10.35 -7.49 27.64
N ALA A 120 -9.57 -8.58 27.71
CA ALA A 120 -9.41 -9.54 26.62
C ALA A 120 -10.73 -10.10 26.08
N LEU A 121 -11.74 -10.21 26.95
CA LEU A 121 -13.07 -10.76 26.64
C LEU A 121 -14.16 -9.70 26.51
N ALA A 122 -13.86 -8.42 26.72
CA ALA A 122 -14.90 -7.37 26.85
C ALA A 122 -15.74 -7.17 25.57
N GLN A 123 -15.26 -7.64 24.43
CA GLN A 123 -15.89 -7.51 23.12
C GLN A 123 -16.28 -8.88 22.51
N ASP A 124 -16.13 -9.97 23.28
CA ASP A 124 -16.23 -11.34 22.79
C ASP A 124 -17.16 -12.13 23.72
N GLU A 125 -18.47 -12.05 23.44
CA GLU A 125 -19.52 -12.63 24.28
C GLU A 125 -19.63 -14.16 24.13
N ASP A 126 -18.98 -14.73 23.11
CA ASP A 126 -19.02 -16.17 22.81
C ASP A 126 -18.02 -16.98 23.65
N LEU A 127 -17.03 -16.31 24.27
CA LEU A 127 -15.99 -16.94 25.08
C LEU A 127 -16.36 -17.01 26.56
N ASP A 128 -15.89 -18.05 27.23
CA ASP A 128 -16.10 -18.19 28.66
C ASP A 128 -15.08 -17.35 29.47
N ALA A 129 -15.44 -16.99 30.70
CA ALA A 129 -14.62 -16.13 31.55
C ALA A 129 -13.24 -16.73 31.90
N THR A 130 -13.07 -18.06 31.79
CA THR A 130 -11.81 -18.75 32.07
C THR A 130 -10.83 -18.66 30.90
N GLU A 131 -11.29 -18.42 29.67
CA GLU A 131 -10.43 -18.23 28.50
C GLU A 131 -9.57 -16.96 28.56
N VAL A 132 -9.86 -16.05 29.49
CA VAL A 132 -9.00 -14.89 29.78
C VAL A 132 -7.56 -15.30 30.13
N PHE A 133 -7.37 -16.48 30.74
CA PHE A 133 -6.04 -17.00 31.06
C PHE A 133 -5.29 -17.42 29.80
N ASP A 134 -5.97 -18.08 28.85
CA ASP A 134 -5.40 -18.48 27.56
C ASP A 134 -5.06 -17.26 26.70
N LEU A 135 -5.85 -16.20 26.78
CA LEU A 135 -5.58 -14.93 26.11
C LEU A 135 -4.49 -14.09 26.79
N GLY A 136 -4.04 -14.49 27.98
CA GLY A 136 -2.90 -13.89 28.68
C GLY A 136 -3.28 -12.74 29.61
N LEU A 137 -4.29 -12.93 30.47
CA LEU A 137 -4.77 -11.98 31.50
C LEU A 137 -3.67 -11.13 32.16
N MET A 138 -2.52 -11.73 32.48
CA MET A 138 -1.41 -11.08 33.19
C MET A 138 -0.51 -10.20 32.30
N ARG A 139 -0.78 -10.11 31.00
CA ARG A 139 -0.03 -9.27 30.06
C ARG A 139 -0.62 -7.85 30.04
N PRO A 140 0.21 -6.80 29.92
CA PRO A 140 -0.28 -5.42 29.84
C PRO A 140 -1.29 -5.20 28.71
N ARG A 141 -1.02 -5.80 27.55
CA ARG A 141 -1.90 -5.81 26.39
C ARG A 141 -1.91 -7.20 25.75
N VAL A 142 -3.04 -7.58 25.19
CA VAL A 142 -3.29 -8.86 24.49
C VAL A 142 -4.01 -8.58 23.18
N LEU A 143 -4.13 -9.59 22.31
CA LEU A 143 -4.89 -9.43 21.08
C LEU A 143 -6.37 -9.16 21.39
N SER A 144 -6.92 -8.15 20.74
CA SER A 144 -8.37 -7.92 20.69
C SER A 144 -9.06 -9.00 19.84
N ILE A 145 -10.40 -8.97 19.80
CA ILE A 145 -11.15 -9.79 18.83
C ILE A 145 -10.73 -9.47 17.39
N GLU A 146 -10.60 -8.18 17.05
CA GLU A 146 -10.15 -7.74 15.73
C GLU A 146 -8.72 -8.23 15.42
N GLY A 147 -7.81 -8.16 16.39
CA GLY A 147 -6.44 -8.66 16.22
C GLY A 147 -6.39 -10.17 15.93
N ARG A 148 -7.25 -10.95 16.60
CA ARG A 148 -7.40 -12.38 16.35
C ARG A 148 -8.02 -12.65 14.99
N ASP A 149 -9.05 -11.93 14.59
CA ASP A 149 -9.70 -12.07 13.28
C ASP A 149 -8.75 -11.73 12.13
N GLN A 150 -8.01 -10.62 12.24
CA GLN A 150 -7.01 -10.25 11.24
C GLN A 150 -5.91 -11.31 11.11
N ALA A 151 -5.43 -11.87 12.22
CA ALA A 151 -4.44 -12.94 12.22
C ALA A 151 -5.01 -14.23 11.60
N SER A 152 -6.19 -14.65 12.04
CA SER A 152 -6.93 -15.80 11.52
C SER A 152 -7.09 -15.72 10.01
N LYS A 153 -7.61 -14.59 9.51
CA LYS A 153 -7.80 -14.36 8.07
C LYS A 153 -6.49 -14.49 7.31
N ARG A 154 -5.43 -13.79 7.75
CA ARG A 154 -4.10 -13.84 7.10
C ARG A 154 -3.52 -15.25 7.08
N TRP A 155 -3.63 -16.00 8.17
CA TRP A 155 -3.10 -17.36 8.25
C TRP A 155 -3.89 -18.34 7.38
N TYR A 156 -5.23 -18.27 7.42
CA TYR A 156 -6.10 -19.17 6.67
C TYR A 156 -6.03 -18.92 5.16
N THR A 157 -5.87 -17.68 4.71
CA THR A 157 -5.71 -17.36 3.29
C THR A 157 -4.26 -17.43 2.82
N GLY A 158 -3.31 -17.67 3.72
CA GLY A 158 -1.88 -17.70 3.40
C GLY A 158 -1.40 -19.06 2.90
N ASP A 159 -0.08 -19.19 2.76
CA ASP A 159 0.59 -20.36 2.17
C ASP A 159 0.52 -21.64 3.03
N ARG A 160 -0.08 -21.53 4.22
CA ARG A 160 -0.32 -22.61 5.19
C ARG A 160 -1.82 -22.79 5.49
N GLY A 161 -2.65 -22.25 4.61
CA GLY A 161 -4.08 -22.49 4.56
C GLY A 161 -4.44 -23.70 3.68
N PRO A 162 -5.74 -24.03 3.56
CA PRO A 162 -6.20 -25.23 2.85
C PRO A 162 -6.15 -25.09 1.33
N ASN A 163 -6.10 -23.87 0.80
CA ASN A 163 -6.30 -23.60 -0.63
C ASN A 163 -5.00 -23.59 -1.45
N THR A 164 -3.87 -23.98 -0.85
CA THR A 164 -2.60 -24.04 -1.57
C THR A 164 -2.49 -25.31 -2.41
N PRO A 165 -1.69 -25.30 -3.49
CA PRO A 165 -1.45 -26.52 -4.28
C PRO A 165 -0.89 -27.68 -3.44
N LEU A 166 -0.05 -27.37 -2.44
CA LEU A 166 0.48 -28.38 -1.50
C LEU A 166 -0.63 -28.99 -0.66
N ALA A 167 -1.50 -28.17 -0.07
CA ALA A 167 -2.62 -28.62 0.75
C ALA A 167 -3.62 -29.45 -0.05
N GLN A 168 -3.98 -29.01 -1.26
CA GLN A 168 -4.90 -29.71 -2.14
C GLN A 168 -4.33 -31.04 -2.67
N GLY A 169 -3.01 -31.15 -2.79
CA GLY A 169 -2.33 -32.38 -3.16
C GLY A 169 -2.08 -33.35 -2.01
N ALA A 170 -2.24 -32.90 -0.76
CA ALA A 170 -2.00 -33.72 0.42
C ALA A 170 -3.15 -34.73 0.64
N PRO A 171 -2.87 -36.01 0.91
CA PRO A 171 -3.92 -37.00 1.10
C PRO A 171 -4.82 -36.78 2.33
N LYS A 172 -4.31 -36.10 3.36
CA LYS A 172 -4.97 -35.91 4.65
C LYS A 172 -4.63 -34.54 5.25
N PRO A 173 -5.58 -33.91 5.97
CA PRO A 173 -5.37 -32.62 6.60
C PRO A 173 -4.60 -32.70 7.93
N CYS A 174 -4.12 -31.56 8.41
CA CYS A 174 -3.44 -31.42 9.70
C CYS A 174 -4.32 -31.86 10.88
N ALA A 175 -5.64 -31.70 10.80
CA ALA A 175 -6.58 -32.12 11.85
C ALA A 175 -6.50 -33.61 12.21
N SER A 176 -6.05 -34.46 11.28
CA SER A 176 -5.85 -35.90 11.52
C SER A 176 -4.38 -36.28 11.75
N CYS A 177 -3.46 -35.32 11.72
CA CYS A 177 -2.03 -35.58 11.79
C CYS A 177 -1.54 -35.64 13.24
N GLY A 178 -0.81 -36.69 13.60
CA GLY A 178 -0.21 -36.85 14.93
C GLY A 178 0.90 -35.85 15.26
N PHE A 179 1.41 -35.11 14.26
CA PHE A 179 2.40 -34.04 14.47
C PHE A 179 1.76 -32.65 14.65
N PHE A 180 0.43 -32.56 14.61
CA PHE A 180 -0.28 -31.30 14.78
C PHE A 180 -0.44 -30.97 16.27
N ILE A 181 0.12 -29.84 16.69
CA ILE A 181 -0.03 -29.31 18.05
C ILE A 181 -1.04 -28.15 18.00
N PRO A 182 -2.25 -28.28 18.59
CA PRO A 182 -3.22 -27.19 18.60
C PRO A 182 -2.68 -25.95 19.31
N ILE A 183 -2.97 -24.76 18.77
CA ILE A 183 -2.74 -23.49 19.50
C ILE A 183 -3.73 -23.43 20.67
N ALA A 184 -3.37 -22.76 21.76
CA ALA A 184 -4.24 -22.58 22.93
C ALA A 184 -5.36 -21.53 22.69
N GLY A 185 -6.40 -21.56 23.53
CA GLY A 185 -7.50 -20.59 23.51
C GLY A 185 -8.39 -20.65 22.26
N SER A 186 -9.05 -19.52 21.96
CA SER A 186 -10.09 -19.41 20.93
C SER A 186 -9.66 -19.80 19.50
N LEU A 187 -8.37 -19.80 19.17
CA LEU A 187 -7.88 -20.19 17.84
C LEU A 187 -7.67 -21.71 17.68
N ARG A 188 -7.79 -22.50 18.76
CA ARG A 188 -7.48 -23.94 18.80
C ARG A 188 -8.25 -24.79 17.79
N SER A 189 -9.44 -24.34 17.41
CA SER A 189 -10.36 -25.06 16.53
C SER A 189 -9.99 -24.93 15.05
N ALA A 190 -9.23 -23.88 14.69
CA ALA A 190 -8.90 -23.55 13.32
C ALA A 190 -7.39 -23.64 13.02
N PHE A 191 -6.52 -23.55 14.02
CA PHE A 191 -5.07 -23.47 13.82
C PHE A 191 -4.26 -24.30 14.82
N GLY A 192 -3.08 -24.73 14.37
CA GLY A 192 -2.07 -25.39 15.18
C GLY A 192 -0.67 -25.14 14.65
N VAL A 193 0.33 -25.77 15.25
CA VAL A 193 1.73 -25.75 14.83
C VAL A 193 2.12 -27.14 14.37
N CYS A 194 2.81 -27.23 13.22
CA CYS A 194 3.42 -28.48 12.77
C CYS A 194 4.71 -28.74 13.56
N ALA A 195 4.84 -29.95 14.11
CA ALA A 195 6.04 -30.42 14.82
C ALA A 195 6.82 -31.50 14.06
N ASN A 196 6.56 -31.68 12.77
CA ASN A 196 7.25 -32.66 11.96
C ASN A 196 8.46 -32.04 11.26
N ALA A 197 9.67 -32.35 11.71
CA ALA A 197 10.92 -31.80 11.19
C ALA A 197 11.17 -32.04 9.69
N ILE A 198 10.53 -33.05 9.08
CA ILE A 198 10.63 -33.31 7.63
C ILE A 198 9.57 -32.58 6.82
N ALA A 199 8.54 -32.02 7.47
CA ALA A 199 7.52 -31.23 6.79
C ALA A 199 8.07 -29.85 6.42
N PRO A 200 7.67 -29.27 5.28
CA PRO A 200 8.02 -27.89 4.93
C PRO A 200 7.46 -26.83 5.90
N ASP A 201 6.54 -27.24 6.78
CA ASP A 201 5.80 -26.37 7.70
C ASP A 201 6.27 -26.51 9.15
N ASP A 202 7.37 -27.24 9.42
CA ASP A 202 7.89 -27.40 10.78
C ASP A 202 8.06 -26.05 11.50
N ALA A 203 7.61 -26.00 12.75
CA ALA A 203 7.58 -24.80 13.58
C ALA A 203 6.86 -23.60 12.93
N ARG A 204 5.82 -23.86 12.12
CA ARG A 204 4.92 -22.84 11.55
C ARG A 204 3.47 -23.10 11.95
N VAL A 205 2.70 -22.02 11.99
CA VAL A 205 1.24 -22.09 12.13
C VAL A 205 0.63 -22.61 10.83
N VAL A 206 -0.27 -23.58 10.95
CA VAL A 206 -1.02 -24.20 9.85
C VAL A 206 -2.51 -24.21 10.20
N SER A 207 -3.38 -24.08 9.20
CA SER A 207 -4.81 -24.31 9.42
C SER A 207 -5.09 -25.80 9.65
N VAL A 208 -6.16 -26.12 10.38
CA VAL A 208 -6.56 -27.51 10.67
C VAL A 208 -6.83 -28.32 9.40
N ASP A 209 -7.26 -27.66 8.33
CA ASP A 209 -7.55 -28.24 7.01
C ASP A 209 -6.39 -28.11 6.01
N HIS A 210 -5.23 -27.60 6.43
CA HIS A 210 -4.01 -27.61 5.63
C HIS A 210 -3.45 -29.04 5.47
N GLY A 211 -2.62 -29.28 4.47
CA GLY A 211 -1.89 -30.54 4.33
C GLY A 211 -0.52 -30.35 3.67
N CYS A 212 0.45 -31.17 4.06
CA CYS A 212 1.85 -30.99 3.68
C CYS A 212 2.52 -32.21 3.03
N GLY A 213 1.80 -33.33 2.92
CA GLY A 213 2.32 -34.60 2.41
C GLY A 213 3.16 -35.42 3.42
N ALA A 214 3.71 -34.80 4.46
CA ALA A 214 4.45 -35.48 5.53
C ALA A 214 3.53 -35.86 6.72
N HIS A 215 2.40 -36.50 6.42
CA HIS A 215 1.40 -36.88 7.42
C HIS A 215 1.90 -38.06 8.28
N SER A 216 1.56 -38.08 9.58
CA SER A 216 2.02 -39.14 10.52
C SER A 216 1.57 -40.55 10.16
N GLU A 217 0.54 -40.67 9.33
CA GLU A 217 -0.02 -41.94 8.87
C GLU A 217 0.48 -42.36 7.47
N ALA A 218 1.34 -41.56 6.84
CA ALA A 218 2.04 -41.94 5.63
C ALA A 218 3.14 -42.96 5.99
N THR A 219 2.75 -44.23 6.05
CA THR A 219 3.62 -45.37 6.35
C THR A 219 4.00 -46.08 5.05
N LEU A 220 5.19 -46.69 5.03
CA LEU A 220 5.69 -47.51 3.92
C LEU A 220 5.02 -48.90 3.92
#